data_AF-A0A2W0APD6-F1
#
_entry.id   AF-A0A2W0APD6-F1
#
_cell.length_a   1.000
_cell.length_b   1.000
_cell.length_c   1.000
_cell.angle_alpha   90.00
_cell.angle_beta   90.00
_cell.angle_gamma   90.00
#
_symmetry.space_group_name_H-M   'P 1'
#
loop_
_entity.id
_entity.type
_entity.pdbx_description
1 polymer ?
#
loop_
_entity_poly.entity_id
_entity_poly.type
_entity_poly.pdbx_seq_one_letter_code
_entity_poly.pdbx_strand_id
1 'polypeptide(L)'
;FFRKIVAIGSIGLIPLLVFALRTRGGQLDWVPKLTRHYLLEIFVQIAGYSPIALALLCTGSALGCLTLWRRGDVLARLLVLETVVPILVLLACSPIHPLFVPRFLIFAIPFLSITAIVGFANLPIPWGFLAFVSLSVAMLVVGDRSAATGDWRSITQYLCSQPQQAVAF
;
A
#
# COMPACT_ATOMS: atom_id res chain seq x y z
N PHE A 1 9.98 -27.94 -2.51
CA PHE A 1 8.79 -27.31 -1.90
C PHE A 1 8.83 -25.78 -1.99
N PHE A 2 9.88 -25.13 -1.49
CA PHE A 2 10.08 -23.67 -1.55
C PHE A 2 9.89 -23.04 -2.95
N ARG A 3 10.46 -23.64 -4.01
CA ARG A 3 10.27 -23.17 -5.41
C ARG A 3 8.80 -23.13 -5.86
N LYS A 4 7.96 -24.05 -5.38
CA LYS A 4 6.52 -24.09 -5.72
C LYS A 4 5.74 -23.00 -4.98
N ILE A 5 6.10 -22.73 -3.73
CA ILE A 5 5.52 -21.63 -2.93
C ILE A 5 5.83 -20.29 -3.58
N VAL A 6 7.09 -20.05 -3.94
CA VAL A 6 7.50 -18.83 -4.63
C VAL A 6 6.74 -18.70 -5.95
N ALA A 7 6.63 -19.78 -6.74
CA ALA A 7 5.90 -19.76 -7.99
C ALA A 7 4.41 -19.40 -7.80
N ILE A 8 3.73 -20.00 -6.81
CA ILE A 8 2.31 -19.72 -6.51
C ILE A 8 2.12 -18.28 -6.01
N GLY A 9 2.96 -17.84 -5.07
CA GLY A 9 2.92 -16.46 -4.56
C GLY A 9 3.35 -15.39 -5.58
N SER A 10 3.90 -15.80 -6.72
CA SER A 10 4.25 -14.89 -7.83
C SER A 10 3.13 -14.76 -8.86
N ILE A 11 2.09 -15.60 -8.82
CA ILE A 11 1.00 -15.59 -9.82
C ILE A 11 0.27 -14.24 -9.79
N GLY A 12 0.08 -13.65 -8.61
CA GLY A 12 -0.51 -12.33 -8.45
C GLY A 12 0.28 -11.19 -9.10
N LEU A 13 1.56 -11.41 -9.42
CA LEU A 13 2.43 -10.41 -10.06
C LEU A 13 2.36 -10.47 -11.59
N ILE A 14 1.76 -11.50 -12.17
CA ILE A 14 1.71 -11.68 -13.63
C ILE A 14 1.07 -10.47 -14.32
N PRO A 15 -0.10 -9.94 -13.88
CA PRO A 15 -0.68 -8.76 -14.52
C PRO A 15 0.23 -7.53 -14.44
N LEU A 16 0.94 -7.36 -13.33
CA LEU A 16 1.86 -6.25 -13.11
C LEU A 16 3.08 -6.36 -14.03
N LEU A 17 3.65 -7.56 -14.17
CA LEU A 17 4.76 -7.83 -15.08
C LEU A 17 4.36 -7.63 -16.55
N VAL A 18 3.18 -8.11 -16.93
CA VAL A 18 2.63 -7.90 -18.28
C VAL A 18 2.42 -6.41 -18.55
N PHE A 19 1.89 -5.66 -17.56
CA PHE A 19 1.73 -4.21 -17.66
C PHE A 19 3.08 -3.52 -17.83
N ALA A 20 4.07 -3.83 -16.98
CA ALA A 20 5.41 -3.25 -17.06
C ALA A 20 6.05 -3.50 -18.44
N LEU A 21 5.97 -4.73 -18.96
CA LEU A 21 6.53 -5.10 -20.26
C LEU A 21 5.80 -4.45 -21.46
N ARG A 22 4.52 -4.11 -21.32
CA ARG A 22 3.71 -3.53 -22.41
C ARG A 22 3.60 -2.01 -22.36
N THR A 23 3.93 -1.39 -21.24
CA THR A 23 3.85 0.06 -21.08
C THR A 23 4.89 0.73 -22.00
N ARG A 24 4.43 1.57 -22.92
CA ARG A 24 5.30 2.38 -23.79
C ARG A 24 5.54 3.76 -23.16
N GLY A 25 6.67 4.39 -23.49
CA GLY A 25 7.05 5.70 -22.96
C GLY A 25 5.93 6.75 -23.13
N GLY A 26 5.76 7.64 -22.15
CA GLY A 26 4.67 8.63 -22.13
C GLY A 26 3.52 8.30 -21.17
N GLN A 27 3.18 7.01 -21.00
CA GLN A 27 1.98 6.62 -20.21
C GLN A 27 2.12 6.83 -18.70
N LEU A 28 3.36 6.90 -18.19
CA LEU A 28 3.66 7.06 -16.77
C LEU A 28 4.47 8.33 -16.48
N ASP A 29 4.57 9.26 -17.43
CA ASP A 29 5.37 10.47 -17.27
C ASP A 29 4.82 11.42 -16.19
N TRP A 30 3.54 11.28 -15.88
CA TRP A 30 2.89 11.98 -14.78
C TRP A 30 3.31 11.43 -13.41
N VAL A 31 3.92 10.23 -13.33
CA VAL A 31 4.40 9.66 -12.07
C VAL A 31 5.76 10.25 -11.74
N PRO A 32 5.93 10.87 -10.55
CA PRO A 32 7.22 11.38 -10.11
C PRO A 32 8.30 10.30 -10.09
N LYS A 33 9.55 10.69 -10.36
CA LYS A 33 10.69 9.81 -10.15
C LYS A 33 10.73 9.36 -8.68
N LEU A 34 11.09 8.10 -8.46
CA LEU A 34 11.17 7.54 -7.12
C LEU A 34 12.28 8.25 -6.31
N THR A 35 11.86 9.12 -5.39
CA THR A 35 12.73 9.75 -4.39
C THR A 35 12.40 9.19 -3.01
N ARG A 36 13.32 9.36 -2.03
CA ARG A 36 13.05 8.96 -0.64
C ARG A 36 11.82 9.65 -0.06
N HIS A 37 11.63 10.93 -0.40
CA HIS A 37 10.48 11.71 0.02
C HIS A 37 9.18 11.14 -0.57
N TYR A 38 9.16 10.88 -1.88
CA TYR A 38 8.00 10.30 -2.55
C TYR A 38 7.66 8.90 -2.05
N LEU A 39 8.68 8.08 -1.76
CA LEU A 39 8.48 6.76 -1.15
C LEU A 39 7.81 6.85 0.22
N LEU A 40 8.27 7.76 1.09
CA LEU A 40 7.63 7.99 2.39
C LEU A 40 6.20 8.51 2.23
N GLU A 41 5.97 9.42 1.29
CA GLU A 41 4.66 9.95 0.99
C GLU A 41 3.67 8.83 0.62
N ILE A 42 4.07 7.91 -0.26
CA ILE A 42 3.23 6.76 -0.65
C ILE A 42 2.87 5.89 0.54
N PHE A 43 3.85 5.58 1.40
CA PHE A 43 3.57 4.77 2.59
C PHE A 43 2.69 5.50 3.60
N VAL A 44 2.87 6.81 3.77
CA VAL A 44 1.99 7.64 4.59
C VAL A 44 0.57 7.63 4.01
N GLN A 45 0.39 7.71 2.69
CA GLN A 45 -0.92 7.60 2.03
C GLN A 45 -1.58 6.24 2.29
N ILE A 46 -0.83 5.13 2.19
CA ILE A 46 -1.32 3.79 2.51
C ILE A 46 -1.76 3.69 3.98
N ALA A 47 -1.04 4.38 4.86
CA ALA A 47 -1.39 4.49 6.28
C ALA A 47 -2.52 5.49 6.57
N GLY A 48 -3.26 5.94 5.56
CA GLY A 48 -4.33 6.91 5.70
C GLY A 48 -3.82 8.30 6.06
N TYR A 49 -2.68 8.73 5.51
CA TYR A 49 -2.00 10.01 5.77
C TYR A 49 -1.56 10.26 7.22
N SER A 50 -1.49 9.21 8.05
CA SER A 50 -1.03 9.32 9.44
C SER A 50 0.36 8.69 9.63
N PRO A 51 1.39 9.48 10.02
CA PRO A 51 2.72 8.94 10.33
C PRO A 51 2.69 7.94 11.51
N ILE A 52 1.78 8.13 12.46
CA ILE A 52 1.58 7.21 13.60
C ILE A 52 1.00 5.90 13.09
N ALA A 53 -0.04 5.95 12.25
CA ALA A 53 -0.60 4.75 11.63
C ALA A 53 0.46 4.03 10.78
N LEU A 54 1.33 4.77 10.08
CA LEU A 54 2.42 4.19 9.30
C LEU A 54 3.40 3.45 10.20
N ALA A 55 3.85 4.08 11.29
CA ALA A 55 4.76 3.46 12.24
C ALA A 55 4.15 2.17 12.83
N LEU A 56 2.89 2.22 13.25
CA LEU A 56 2.16 1.05 13.79
C LEU A 56 1.99 -0.04 12.73
N LEU A 57 1.56 0.30 11.52
CA LEU A 57 1.38 -0.65 10.42
C LEU A 57 2.69 -1.34 10.06
N CYS A 58 3.78 -0.59 9.90
CA CYS A 58 5.11 -1.13 9.58
C CYS A 58 5.64 -2.02 10.70
N THR A 59 5.56 -1.57 11.96
CA THR A 59 6.07 -2.34 13.11
C THR A 59 5.25 -3.60 13.34
N GLY A 60 3.91 -3.49 13.33
CA GLY A 60 3.02 -4.64 13.42
C GLY A 60 3.28 -5.63 12.28
N SER A 61 3.34 -5.17 11.03
CA SER A 61 3.56 -6.04 9.87
C SER A 61 4.91 -6.74 9.95
N ALA A 62 5.97 -6.05 10.36
CA ALA A 62 7.29 -6.63 10.54
C ALA A 62 7.31 -7.70 11.64
N LEU A 63 6.69 -7.44 12.79
CA LEU A 63 6.56 -8.40 13.89
C LEU A 63 5.73 -9.62 13.47
N GLY A 64 4.63 -9.40 12.75
CA GLY A 64 3.80 -10.47 12.22
C GLY A 64 4.52 -11.30 11.18
N CYS A 65 5.24 -10.67 10.25
CA CYS A 65 6.06 -11.38 9.27
C CYS A 65 7.13 -12.23 9.95
N LEU A 66 7.82 -11.70 10.96
CA LEU A 66 8.80 -12.45 11.74
C LEU A 66 8.17 -13.65 12.45
N THR A 67 7.00 -13.46 13.05
CA THR A 67 6.26 -14.53 13.74
C THR A 67 5.83 -15.62 12.76
N LEU A 68 5.20 -15.25 11.65
CA LEU A 68 4.75 -16.17 10.61
C LEU A 68 5.93 -16.91 9.97
N TRP A 69 7.03 -16.21 9.72
CA TRP A 69 8.24 -16.82 9.19
C TRP A 69 8.81 -17.89 10.13
N ARG A 70 8.80 -17.62 11.44
CA ARG A 70 9.23 -18.59 12.48
C ARG A 70 8.28 -19.78 12.62
N ARG A 71 6.96 -19.60 12.43
CA ARG A 71 6.00 -20.73 12.40
C ARG A 71 6.33 -21.71 11.28
N GLY A 72 6.78 -21.20 10.14
CA GLY A 72 7.44 -21.99 9.10
C GLY A 72 6.52 -22.87 8.25
N ASP A 73 5.21 -22.91 8.53
CA ASP A 73 4.23 -23.60 7.70
C ASP A 73 4.00 -22.90 6.35
N VAL A 74 3.37 -23.64 5.43
CA VAL A 74 3.18 -23.21 4.03
C VAL A 74 2.37 -21.92 3.95
N LEU A 75 1.28 -21.84 4.71
CA LEU A 75 0.35 -20.72 4.66
C LEU A 75 0.99 -19.48 5.26
N ALA A 76 1.70 -19.63 6.37
CA ALA A 76 2.46 -18.54 6.98
C ALA A 76 3.54 -17.99 6.04
N ARG A 77 4.27 -18.87 5.34
CA ARG A 77 5.26 -18.43 4.33
C ARG A 77 4.60 -17.73 3.14
N LEU A 78 3.47 -18.24 2.66
CA LEU A 78 2.71 -17.58 1.58
C LEU A 78 2.26 -16.18 2.00
N LEU A 79 1.69 -16.01 3.19
CA LEU A 79 1.28 -14.70 3.71
C LEU A 79 2.45 -13.71 3.77
N VAL A 80 3.62 -14.14 4.27
CA VAL A 80 4.81 -13.28 4.30
C VAL A 80 5.26 -12.89 2.90
N LEU A 81 5.26 -13.84 1.96
CA LEU A 81 5.66 -13.57 0.58
C LEU A 81 4.67 -12.62 -0.11
N GLU A 82 3.37 -12.79 0.07
CA GLU A 82 2.34 -11.89 -0.48
C GLU A 82 2.42 -10.47 0.13
N THR A 83 2.84 -10.33 1.38
CA THR A 83 3.08 -9.01 1.98
C THR A 83 4.32 -8.33 1.37
N VAL A 84 5.41 -9.07 1.18
CA VAL A 84 6.73 -8.49 0.89
C VAL A 84 7.02 -8.42 -0.61
N VAL A 85 6.73 -9.47 -1.36
CA VAL A 85 7.18 -9.61 -2.75
C VAL A 85 6.55 -8.55 -3.66
N PRO A 86 5.23 -8.25 -3.62
CA PRO A 86 4.67 -7.19 -4.46
C PRO A 86 5.32 -5.83 -4.23
N ILE A 87 5.60 -5.49 -2.97
CA ILE A 87 6.28 -4.23 -2.60
C ILE A 87 7.70 -4.20 -3.19
N LEU A 88 8.47 -5.28 -3.00
CA LEU A 88 9.84 -5.37 -3.51
C LEU A 88 9.90 -5.36 -5.04
N VAL A 89 8.97 -6.04 -5.71
CA VAL A 89 8.90 -6.09 -7.18
C VAL A 89 8.55 -4.72 -7.74
N LEU A 90 7.55 -4.04 -7.17
CA LEU A 90 7.23 -2.67 -7.57
C LEU A 90 8.41 -1.72 -7.35
N LEU A 91 9.11 -1.86 -6.21
CA LEU A 91 10.27 -1.05 -5.89
C LEU A 91 11.42 -1.30 -6.88
N ALA A 92 11.67 -2.57 -7.24
CA ALA A 92 12.72 -2.96 -8.17
C ALA A 92 12.42 -2.57 -9.62
N CYS A 93 11.14 -2.56 -10.03
CA CYS A 93 10.73 -2.12 -11.36
C CYS A 93 10.67 -0.59 -11.50
N SER A 94 10.48 0.13 -10.38
CA SER A 94 10.31 1.59 -10.34
C SER A 94 11.38 2.42 -11.07
N PRO A 95 12.68 2.05 -11.04
CA PRO A 95 13.72 2.79 -11.78
C PRO A 95 13.57 2.71 -13.31
N ILE A 96 12.94 1.66 -13.83
CA ILE A 96 12.75 1.43 -15.27
C ILE A 96 11.39 1.98 -15.72
N HIS A 97 10.35 1.67 -14.95
CA HIS A 97 8.99 2.16 -15.14
C HIS A 97 8.50 2.70 -13.81
N PRO A 98 8.03 3.96 -13.71
CA PRO A 98 7.61 4.53 -12.43
C PRO A 98 6.26 3.94 -12.00
N LEU A 99 6.35 2.74 -11.43
CA LEU A 99 5.25 1.87 -11.01
C LEU A 99 5.04 1.89 -9.49
N PHE A 100 5.93 2.53 -8.74
CA PHE A 100 5.75 2.63 -7.29
C PHE A 100 4.78 3.77 -6.98
N VAL A 101 3.48 3.47 -7.02
CA VAL A 101 2.38 4.41 -6.74
C VAL A 101 1.30 3.73 -5.90
N PRO A 102 0.49 4.48 -5.13
CA PRO A 102 -0.45 3.92 -4.15
C PRO A 102 -1.42 2.90 -4.75
N ARG A 103 -1.97 3.17 -5.94
CA ARG A 103 -2.95 2.28 -6.58
C ARG A 103 -2.41 0.90 -6.94
N PHE A 104 -1.11 0.77 -7.22
CA PHE A 104 -0.50 -0.52 -7.51
C PHE A 104 -0.12 -1.28 -6.23
N LEU A 105 -0.07 -0.58 -5.09
CA LEU A 105 0.16 -1.16 -3.77
C LEU A 105 -1.13 -1.59 -3.06
N ILE A 106 -2.31 -1.30 -3.62
CA ILE A 106 -3.61 -1.72 -3.04
C ILE A 106 -3.67 -3.23 -2.77
N PHE A 107 -3.09 -4.03 -3.65
CA PHE A 107 -3.03 -5.49 -3.50
C PHE A 107 -2.25 -5.94 -2.26
N ALA A 108 -1.27 -5.15 -1.79
CA ALA A 108 -0.46 -5.47 -0.61
C ALA A 108 -1.14 -5.07 0.71
N ILE A 109 -2.10 -4.13 0.68
CA ILE A 109 -2.80 -3.62 1.86
C ILE A 109 -3.43 -4.73 2.72
N PRO A 110 -4.25 -5.66 2.19
CA PRO A 110 -4.87 -6.70 3.02
C PRO A 110 -3.82 -7.58 3.72
N PHE A 111 -2.72 -7.92 3.05
CA PHE A 111 -1.65 -8.72 3.63
C PHE A 111 -0.85 -7.95 4.68
N LEU A 112 -0.59 -6.66 4.46
CA LEU A 112 -0.02 -5.77 5.47
C LEU A 112 -0.93 -5.72 6.71
N SER A 113 -2.23 -5.53 6.55
CA SER A 113 -3.17 -5.51 7.68
C SER A 113 -3.21 -6.84 8.44
N ILE A 114 -3.28 -7.98 7.73
CA ILE A 114 -3.28 -9.31 8.35
C ILE A 114 -1.98 -9.53 9.13
N THR A 115 -0.82 -9.25 8.52
CA THR A 115 0.46 -9.40 9.21
C THR A 115 0.58 -8.44 10.39
N ALA A 116 0.07 -7.22 10.31
CA ALA A 116 0.03 -6.30 11.44
C ALA A 116 -0.78 -6.82 12.63
N ILE A 117 -1.97 -7.36 12.37
CA ILE A 117 -2.81 -7.99 13.40
C ILE A 117 -2.07 -9.17 14.04
N VAL A 118 -1.43 -10.02 13.23
CA VAL A 118 -0.61 -11.13 13.76
C VAL A 118 0.52 -10.59 14.65
N GLY A 119 1.20 -9.52 14.25
CA GLY A 119 2.25 -8.91 15.06
C GLY A 119 1.74 -8.43 16.42
N PHE A 120 0.64 -7.68 16.43
CA PHE A 120 0.06 -7.16 17.67
C PHE A 120 -0.55 -8.25 18.56
N ALA A 121 -1.10 -9.31 17.97
CA ALA A 121 -1.66 -10.44 18.71
C ALA A 121 -0.61 -11.24 19.50
N ASN A 122 0.68 -11.11 19.16
CA ASN A 122 1.78 -11.73 19.91
C ASN A 122 2.34 -10.84 21.03
N LEU A 123 1.83 -9.61 21.18
CA LEU A 123 2.15 -8.76 22.32
C LEU A 123 1.29 -9.14 23.53
N PRO A 124 1.71 -8.81 24.76
CA PRO A 124 0.82 -8.93 25.91
C PRO A 124 -0.47 -8.14 25.68
N ILE A 125 -1.60 -8.70 26.13
CA ILE A 125 -2.97 -8.20 25.86
C ILE A 125 -3.10 -6.66 25.91
N PRO A 126 -2.66 -5.93 26.96
CA PRO A 126 -2.86 -4.49 27.00
C PRO A 126 -2.14 -3.75 25.87
N TRP A 127 -0.95 -4.22 25.47
CA TRP A 127 -0.14 -3.60 24.43
C TRP A 127 -0.63 -3.94 23.03
N GLY A 128 -1.03 -5.19 22.79
CA GLY A 128 -1.61 -5.60 21.51
C GLY A 128 -2.93 -4.89 21.23
N PHE A 129 -3.80 -4.80 22.23
CA PHE A 129 -5.07 -4.06 22.13
C PHE A 129 -4.83 -2.57 21.91
N LEU A 130 -3.93 -1.94 22.69
CA LEU A 130 -3.61 -0.53 22.54
C LEU A 130 -3.07 -0.23 21.14
N ALA A 131 -2.13 -1.03 20.63
CA ALA A 131 -1.56 -0.86 19.29
C ALA A 131 -2.63 -0.97 18.19
N PHE A 132 -3.53 -1.95 18.29
CA PHE A 132 -4.62 -2.13 17.35
C PHE A 132 -5.62 -0.97 17.36
N VAL A 133 -6.04 -0.53 18.56
CA VAL A 133 -6.96 0.61 18.72
C VAL A 133 -6.31 1.90 18.22
N SER A 134 -5.04 2.16 18.58
CA SER A 134 -4.31 3.33 18.10
C SER A 134 -4.18 3.34 16.58
N LEU A 135 -3.88 2.20 15.95
CA LEU A 135 -3.84 2.10 14.48
C LEU A 135 -5.21 2.41 13.86
N SER A 136 -6.27 1.80 14.39
CA SER A 136 -7.63 1.96 13.88
C SER A 136 -8.10 3.42 13.99
N VAL A 137 -7.90 4.06 15.14
CA VAL A 137 -8.24 5.47 15.37
C VAL A 137 -7.41 6.37 14.46
N ALA A 138 -6.10 6.13 14.35
CA ALA A 138 -5.22 6.94 13.52
C ALA A 138 -5.58 6.90 12.03
N MET A 139 -6.07 5.76 11.52
CA MET A 139 -6.54 5.63 10.15
C MET A 139 -7.91 6.30 9.92
N LEU A 140 -8.83 6.21 10.89
CA LEU A 140 -10.17 6.81 10.78
C LEU A 140 -10.14 8.34 10.82
N VAL A 141 -9.39 8.93 11.77
CA VAL A 141 -9.36 10.38 12.00
C VAL A 141 -8.85 11.14 10.76
N VAL A 142 -7.95 10.53 10.00
CA VAL A 142 -7.32 11.19 8.86
C VAL A 142 -8.04 10.92 7.54
N GLY A 143 -8.74 9.79 7.42
CA GLY A 143 -9.66 9.55 6.30
C GLY A 143 -10.72 10.65 6.18
N ASP A 144 -11.23 11.12 7.32
CA ASP A 144 -12.24 12.19 7.39
C ASP A 144 -11.67 13.55 6.92
N ARG A 145 -10.42 13.84 7.25
CA ARG A 145 -9.74 15.08 6.83
C ARG A 145 -9.33 15.09 5.37
N SER A 146 -9.01 13.93 4.80
CA SER A 146 -8.55 13.81 3.41
C SER A 146 -9.71 13.81 2.41
N ALA A 147 -10.90 13.35 2.83
CA ALA A 147 -12.12 13.47 2.03
C ALA A 147 -12.50 14.95 1.77
N ALA A 148 -12.17 15.85 2.70
CA ALA A 148 -12.49 17.27 2.60
C ALA A 148 -11.69 18.02 1.53
N THR A 149 -10.53 17.51 1.10
CA THR A 149 -9.67 18.18 0.09
C THR A 149 -9.90 17.68 -1.35
N GLY A 150 -10.71 16.64 -1.53
CA GLY A 150 -10.89 15.95 -2.82
C GLY A 150 -12.34 15.78 -3.24
N ASP A 151 -13.23 16.70 -2.87
CA ASP A 151 -14.62 16.63 -3.32
C ASP A 151 -14.74 16.99 -4.81
N TRP A 152 -14.53 16.00 -5.67
CA TRP A 152 -14.71 16.09 -7.12
C TRP A 152 -16.13 16.54 -7.48
N ARG A 153 -17.14 16.32 -6.63
CA ARG A 153 -18.49 16.83 -6.86
C ARG A 153 -18.52 18.35 -6.73
N SER A 154 -17.84 18.92 -5.75
CA SER A 154 -17.70 20.38 -5.62
C SER A 154 -16.98 21.00 -6.82
N ILE A 155 -15.94 20.35 -7.34
CA ILE A 155 -15.22 20.79 -8.56
C ILE A 155 -16.12 20.69 -9.79
N THR A 156 -16.86 19.58 -9.94
CA THR A 156 -17.79 19.40 -11.06
C THR A 156 -18.92 20.43 -11.00
N GLN A 157 -19.46 20.69 -9.81
CA GLN A 157 -20.48 21.73 -9.59
C GLN A 157 -19.93 23.13 -9.88
N TYR A 158 -18.68 23.41 -9.53
CA TYR A 158 -18.01 24.66 -9.86
C TYR A 158 -17.85 24.84 -11.37
N LEU A 159 -17.34 23.82 -12.08
CA LEU A 159 -17.16 23.88 -13.54
C LEU A 159 -18.51 23.96 -14.28
N CYS A 160 -19.53 23.25 -13.80
CA CYS A 160 -20.88 23.33 -14.35
C CYS A 160 -21.57 24.68 -14.07
N SER A 161 -21.19 25.38 -12.99
CA SER A 161 -21.70 26.72 -12.69
C SER A 161 -20.96 27.84 -13.43
N GLN A 162 -19.82 27.54 -14.08
CA GLN A 162 -19.07 28.46 -14.94
C GLN A 162 -18.96 27.95 -16.39
N PRO A 163 -20.05 27.94 -17.18
CA PRO A 163 -20.09 27.35 -18.52
C PRO A 163 -19.14 27.98 -19.55
N GLN A 164 -18.64 29.20 -19.31
CA GLN A 164 -17.73 29.88 -20.24
C GLN A 164 -16.26 29.42 -20.16
N GLN A 165 -15.83 28.73 -19.08
CA GLN A 165 -14.45 28.25 -18.95
C GLN A 165 -14.25 26.79 -19.38
N ALA A 166 -15.33 26.05 -19.62
CA ALA A 166 -15.29 24.62 -19.94
C ALA A 166 -14.82 24.28 -21.38
N VAL A 167 -14.63 25.28 -22.25
CA VAL A 167 -14.29 25.09 -23.68
C VAL A 167 -12.81 25.34 -23.99
N ALA A 168 -11.99 25.66 -22.98
CA ALA A 168 -10.58 26.05 -23.17
C ALA A 168 -9.56 24.93 -22.86
N PHE A 169 -10.00 23.69 -22.61
CA PHE A 169 -9.15 22.53 -22.34
C PHE A 169 -9.34 21.42 -23.38
#